data_AF-A0A3N4NV40-F1
#
_entry.id   AF-A0A3N4NV40-F1
#
_cell.length_a   1.000
_cell.length_b   1.000
_cell.length_c   1.000
_cell.angle_alpha   90.00
_cell.angle_beta   90.00
_cell.angle_gamma   90.00
#
_symmetry.space_group_name_H-M   'P 1'
#
loop_
_entity.id
_entity.type
_entity.pdbx_description
1 polymer ?
#
loop_
_entity_poly.entity_id
_entity_poly.type
_entity_poly.pdbx_seq_one_letter_code
_entity_poly.pdbx_strand_id
1 'polypeptide(L)'
;MNEVVKNSFLFIGLIVIQVTILNNINFLGYINPFLYILFVIVFPVRRDRGLLLVLSFLLGLSIDFFLDSGGVNAAATVAIAYFRLPLIKALTRKTEIDFPLFKIIRLPFLKLLSFIAIITLTHHLILFSLEYFKFAEILTILSRTILTSIFTIILIIFSLLLLNKNK
;
A
#
# COMPACT_ATOMS: atom_id res chain seq x y z
N MET A 1 12.10 20.47 5.27
CA MET A 1 12.20 19.73 3.98
C MET A 1 10.91 19.91 3.21
N ASN A 2 10.98 20.19 1.90
CA ASN A 2 9.80 20.31 1.04
C ASN A 2 9.04 18.97 1.02
N GLU A 3 7.70 18.99 1.11
CA GLU A 3 6.86 17.78 1.07
C GLU A 3 7.07 16.95 -0.21
N VAL A 4 7.40 17.61 -1.33
CA VAL A 4 7.76 16.91 -2.58
C VAL A 4 9.01 16.08 -2.40
N VAL A 5 10.09 16.68 -1.87
CA VAL A 5 11.37 16.00 -1.62
C VAL A 5 11.19 14.82 -0.68
N LYS A 6 10.42 15.00 0.40
CA LYS A 6 10.11 13.91 1.34
C LYS A 6 9.39 12.74 0.64
N ASN A 7 8.39 13.02 -0.18
CA ASN A 7 7.65 11.99 -0.89
C ASN A 7 8.50 11.29 -1.95
N SER A 8 9.41 12.00 -2.62
CA SER A 8 10.38 11.40 -3.55
C SER A 8 11.33 10.43 -2.85
N PHE A 9 11.88 10.80 -1.69
CA PHE A 9 12.70 9.88 -0.89
C PHE A 9 11.92 8.67 -0.41
N LEU A 10 10.67 8.86 0.05
CA LEU A 10 9.81 7.74 0.44
C LEU A 10 9.53 6.80 -0.74
N PHE A 11 9.23 7.35 -1.91
CA PHE A 11 8.95 6.59 -3.13
C PHE A 11 10.13 5.70 -3.51
N ILE A 12 11.32 6.30 -3.65
CA ILE A 12 12.54 5.56 -4.03
C ILE A 12 12.94 4.57 -2.93
N GLY A 13 12.90 5.00 -1.67
CA GLY A 13 13.25 4.15 -0.54
C GLY A 13 12.37 2.91 -0.41
N LEU A 14 11.07 3.05 -0.68
CA LEU A 14 10.14 1.91 -0.67
C LEU A 14 10.42 0.91 -1.80
N ILE A 15 10.79 1.38 -3.00
CA ILE A 15 11.21 0.50 -4.10
C ILE A 15 12.44 -0.29 -3.69
N VAL A 16 13.49 0.40 -3.21
CA VAL A 16 14.75 -0.24 -2.81
C VAL A 16 14.50 -1.27 -1.71
N ILE A 17 13.82 -0.89 -0.63
CA ILE A 17 13.53 -1.80 0.49
C ILE A 17 12.72 -3.02 0.02
N GLN A 18 11.72 -2.81 -0.85
CA GLN A 18 10.93 -3.93 -1.37
C GLN A 18 11.81 -4.90 -2.15
N VAL A 19 12.56 -4.39 -3.13
CA VAL A 19 13.33 -5.21 -4.07
C VAL A 19 14.50 -5.90 -3.39
N THR A 20 15.26 -5.21 -2.54
CA THR A 20 16.50 -5.76 -1.99
C THR A 20 16.30 -6.52 -0.69
N ILE A 21 15.34 -6.13 0.15
CA ILE A 21 15.14 -6.73 1.47
C ILE A 21 13.91 -7.62 1.48
N LEU A 22 12.72 -7.03 1.25
CA LEU A 22 11.46 -7.71 1.55
C LEU A 22 11.19 -8.91 0.64
N ASN A 23 11.59 -8.82 -0.63
CA ASN A 23 11.46 -9.93 -1.57
C ASN A 23 12.42 -11.09 -1.27
N ASN A 24 13.46 -10.87 -0.46
CA ASN A 24 14.45 -11.88 -0.05
C ASN A 24 14.19 -12.46 1.34
N ILE A 25 13.15 -12.02 2.07
CA ILE A 25 12.82 -12.56 3.40
C ILE A 25 12.37 -14.01 3.30
N ASN A 26 11.52 -14.31 2.31
CA ASN A 26 10.93 -15.64 2.08
C ASN A 26 10.37 -16.27 3.37
N PHE A 27 9.60 -15.50 4.14
CA PHE A 27 9.11 -15.94 5.45
C PHE A 27 8.18 -17.15 5.27
N LEU A 28 8.40 -18.21 6.07
CA LEU A 28 7.69 -19.50 5.94
C LEU A 28 7.77 -20.11 4.53
N GLY A 29 8.76 -19.71 3.72
CA GLY A 29 9.01 -20.24 2.38
C GLY A 29 8.12 -19.66 1.27
N TYR A 30 7.20 -18.73 1.59
CA TYR A 30 6.29 -18.18 0.58
C TYR A 30 5.68 -16.80 0.90
N ILE A 31 6.02 -16.18 2.01
CA ILE A 31 5.43 -14.91 2.45
C ILE A 31 6.49 -13.80 2.32
N ASN A 32 6.25 -12.90 1.36
CA ASN A 32 7.00 -11.66 1.21
C ASN A 32 6.05 -10.48 1.41
N PRO A 33 6.25 -9.63 2.43
CA PRO A 33 5.37 -8.50 2.66
C PRO A 33 5.58 -7.39 1.61
N PHE A 34 4.50 -6.67 1.28
CA PHE A 34 4.49 -5.64 0.25
C PHE A 34 4.43 -4.24 0.85
N LEU A 35 5.54 -3.77 1.42
CA LEU A 35 5.58 -2.50 2.15
C LEU A 35 5.43 -1.26 1.25
N TYR A 36 5.71 -1.38 -0.06
CA TYR A 36 5.64 -0.23 -0.97
C TYR A 36 4.25 0.43 -1.02
N ILE A 37 3.16 -0.30 -0.70
CA ILE A 37 1.81 0.26 -0.63
C ILE A 37 1.66 1.33 0.46
N LEU A 38 2.62 1.42 1.40
CA LEU A 38 2.73 2.52 2.37
C LEU A 38 2.72 3.89 1.69
N PHE A 39 3.28 4.01 0.49
CA PHE A 39 3.25 5.25 -0.29
C PHE A 39 1.81 5.73 -0.52
N VAL A 40 0.94 4.82 -0.97
CA VAL A 40 -0.48 5.11 -1.22
C VAL A 40 -1.19 5.53 0.07
N ILE A 41 -0.89 4.86 1.18
CA ILE A 41 -1.48 5.14 2.50
C ILE A 41 -1.13 6.55 2.98
N VAL A 42 0.15 6.92 2.91
CA VAL A 42 0.68 8.16 3.49
C VAL A 42 0.50 9.37 2.59
N PHE A 43 0.34 9.19 1.27
CA PHE A 43 0.24 10.29 0.30
C PHE A 43 -0.83 11.33 0.70
N PRO A 44 -0.58 12.65 0.68
CA PRO A 44 -1.55 13.63 1.20
C PRO A 44 -2.91 13.58 0.47
N VAL A 45 -4.02 13.57 1.21
CA VAL A 45 -5.38 13.44 0.62
C VAL A 45 -5.82 14.69 -0.15
N ARG A 46 -5.31 15.87 0.22
CA ARG A 46 -5.56 17.14 -0.49
C ARG A 46 -4.94 17.17 -1.91
N ARG A 47 -3.95 16.33 -2.20
CA ARG A 47 -3.24 16.34 -3.49
C ARG A 47 -4.15 15.83 -4.61
N ASP A 48 -3.79 16.20 -5.83
CA ASP A 48 -4.48 15.78 -7.04
C ASP A 48 -4.61 14.24 -7.11
N ARG A 49 -5.82 13.76 -7.40
CA ARG A 49 -6.11 12.32 -7.45
C ARG A 49 -5.43 11.66 -8.66
N GLY A 50 -5.36 12.36 -9.79
CA GLY A 50 -4.69 11.88 -10.99
C GLY A 50 -3.20 11.67 -10.74
N LEU A 51 -2.55 12.61 -10.04
CA LEU A 51 -1.15 12.49 -9.63
C LEU A 51 -0.92 11.24 -8.76
N LEU A 52 -1.81 10.96 -7.79
CA LEU A 52 -1.69 9.74 -6.98
C LEU A 52 -1.80 8.48 -7.85
N LEU A 53 -2.75 8.42 -8.79
CA LEU A 53 -2.91 7.27 -9.68
C LEU A 53 -1.67 7.04 -10.55
N VAL A 54 -1.12 8.10 -11.15
CA VAL A 54 0.10 8.02 -11.97
C VAL A 54 1.30 7.57 -11.13
N LEU A 55 1.49 8.14 -9.94
CA LEU A 55 2.60 7.73 -9.07
C LEU A 55 2.42 6.29 -8.58
N SER A 56 1.20 5.87 -8.24
CA SER A 56 0.91 4.48 -7.87
C SER A 56 1.18 3.51 -9.02
N PHE A 57 0.84 3.88 -10.26
CA PHE A 57 1.18 3.10 -11.44
C PHE A 57 2.69 2.95 -11.61
N LEU A 58 3.43 4.07 -11.55
CA LEU A 58 4.89 4.07 -11.67
C LEU A 58 5.57 3.30 -10.54
N LEU A 59 5.03 3.37 -9.32
CA LEU A 59 5.52 2.62 -8.17
C LEU A 59 5.40 1.12 -8.42
N GLY A 60 4.18 0.65 -8.72
CA GLY A 60 3.93 -0.76 -9.00
C GLY A 60 4.69 -1.25 -10.22
N LEU A 61 4.76 -0.45 -11.30
CA LEU A 61 5.53 -0.78 -12.51
C LEU A 61 7.03 -0.91 -12.21
N SER A 62 7.58 -0.07 -11.33
CA SER A 62 8.97 -0.21 -10.90
C SER A 62 9.19 -1.53 -10.16
N ILE A 63 8.27 -1.92 -9.28
CA ILE A 63 8.33 -3.22 -8.60
C ILE A 63 8.23 -4.36 -9.62
N ASP A 64 7.30 -4.26 -10.58
CA ASP A 64 7.15 -5.26 -11.64
C ASP A 64 8.40 -5.42 -12.50
N PHE A 65 9.09 -4.32 -12.79
CA PHE A 65 10.35 -4.34 -13.55
C PHE A 65 11.47 -5.09 -12.81
N PHE A 66 11.54 -4.97 -11.49
CA PHE A 66 12.57 -5.68 -10.70
C PHE A 66 12.18 -7.11 -10.33
N LEU A 67 10.89 -7.46 -10.37
CA LEU A 67 10.38 -8.79 -10.01
C LEU A 67 9.94 -9.64 -11.20
N ASP A 68 10.06 -9.11 -12.43
CA ASP A 68 9.60 -9.76 -13.65
C ASP A 68 8.11 -10.17 -13.61
N SER A 69 7.26 -9.42 -12.89
CA SER A 69 5.85 -9.75 -12.65
C SER A 69 4.85 -9.10 -13.62
N GLY A 70 5.33 -8.58 -14.76
CA GLY A 70 4.50 -8.28 -15.94
C GLY A 70 3.37 -7.25 -15.79
N GLY A 71 3.33 -6.48 -14.70
CA GLY A 71 2.31 -5.44 -14.45
C GLY A 71 1.32 -5.74 -13.31
N VAL A 72 1.48 -6.87 -12.62
CA VAL A 72 0.58 -7.29 -11.52
C VAL A 72 0.61 -6.29 -10.36
N ASN A 73 1.80 -5.82 -9.95
CA ASN A 73 1.93 -4.83 -8.88
C ASN A 73 1.36 -3.48 -9.32
N ALA A 74 1.62 -3.04 -10.55
CA ALA A 74 1.04 -1.81 -11.11
C ALA A 74 -0.49 -1.82 -11.03
N ALA A 75 -1.14 -2.90 -11.47
CA ALA A 75 -2.59 -3.05 -11.43
C ALA A 75 -3.14 -2.99 -9.99
N ALA A 76 -2.56 -3.76 -9.07
CA ALA A 76 -2.98 -3.79 -7.67
C ALA A 76 -2.78 -2.44 -6.97
N THR A 77 -1.65 -1.77 -7.20
CA THR A 77 -1.31 -0.48 -6.58
C THR A 77 -2.22 0.65 -7.05
N VAL A 78 -2.55 0.69 -8.35
CA VAL A 78 -3.47 1.67 -8.91
C VAL A 78 -4.88 1.44 -8.39
N ALA A 79 -5.32 0.18 -8.28
CA ALA A 79 -6.64 -0.15 -7.76
C ALA A 79 -6.84 0.37 -6.34
N ILE A 80 -5.88 0.12 -5.43
CA ILE A 80 -6.00 0.64 -4.05
C ILE A 80 -5.90 2.17 -3.99
N ALA A 81 -5.14 2.79 -4.90
CA ALA A 81 -5.06 4.25 -4.98
C ALA A 81 -6.39 4.87 -5.40
N TYR A 82 -7.12 4.22 -6.30
CA TYR A 82 -8.47 4.61 -6.69
C TYR A 82 -9.48 4.44 -5.53
N PHE A 83 -9.47 3.29 -4.85
CA PHE A 83 -10.39 3.01 -3.74
C PHE A 83 -10.09 3.78 -2.45
N ARG A 84 -8.89 4.35 -2.34
CA ARG A 84 -8.41 5.05 -1.15
C ARG A 84 -9.36 6.11 -0.64
N LEU A 85 -9.78 7.05 -1.50
CA LEU A 85 -10.57 8.19 -1.05
C LEU A 85 -11.99 7.79 -0.63
N PRO A 86 -12.75 6.99 -1.42
CA PRO A 86 -14.02 6.44 -0.97
C PRO A 86 -13.91 5.76 0.41
N LEU A 87 -12.85 4.97 0.63
CA LEU A 87 -12.63 4.29 1.90
C LEU A 87 -12.38 5.27 3.06
N ILE A 88 -11.58 6.31 2.85
CA ILE A 88 -11.36 7.35 3.87
C ILE A 88 -12.69 8.04 4.21
N LYS A 89 -13.49 8.41 3.22
CA LYS A 89 -14.81 9.02 3.43
C LYS A 89 -15.73 8.09 4.23
N ALA A 90 -15.78 6.81 3.89
CA ALA A 90 -16.60 5.81 4.58
C ALA A 90 -16.22 5.63 6.06
N LEU A 91 -14.92 5.51 6.36
CA LEU A 91 -14.43 5.25 7.73
C LEU A 91 -14.43 6.48 8.65
N THR A 92 -14.27 7.68 8.06
CA THR A 92 -14.08 8.91 8.85
C THR A 92 -15.29 9.84 8.83
N ARG A 93 -16.22 9.67 7.87
CA ARG A 93 -17.32 10.61 7.57
C ARG A 93 -16.85 12.04 7.27
N LYS A 94 -15.57 12.22 6.92
CA LYS A 94 -15.00 13.52 6.59
C LYS A 94 -15.38 13.97 5.18
N THR A 95 -15.49 15.27 5.01
CA THR A 95 -15.84 15.93 3.75
C THR A 95 -14.61 16.64 3.16
N GLU A 96 -14.77 17.26 1.99
CA GLU A 96 -13.65 17.90 1.29
C GLU A 96 -13.05 19.09 2.07
N ILE A 97 -13.85 19.70 2.94
CA ILE A 97 -13.46 20.80 3.83
C ILE A 97 -12.45 20.32 4.88
N ASP A 98 -12.50 19.04 5.28
CA ASP A 98 -11.61 18.44 6.28
C ASP A 98 -10.22 18.08 5.72
N PHE A 99 -10.12 17.83 4.41
CA PHE A 99 -8.92 17.23 3.81
C PHE A 99 -7.66 18.10 3.82
N PRO A 100 -7.70 19.44 3.84
CA PRO A 100 -6.49 20.24 3.88
C PRO A 100 -5.60 19.99 5.11
N LEU A 101 -6.21 19.67 6.27
CA LEU A 101 -5.49 19.39 7.51
C LEU A 101 -5.49 17.89 7.87
N PHE A 102 -6.13 17.06 7.05
CA PHE A 102 -6.28 15.64 7.31
C PHE A 102 -4.96 14.89 7.13
N LYS A 103 -4.62 14.08 8.13
CA LYS A 103 -3.52 13.13 8.09
C LYS A 103 -4.01 11.80 8.60
N ILE A 104 -3.81 10.76 7.79
CA ILE A 104 -4.32 9.42 8.10
C ILE A 104 -3.75 8.88 9.42
N ILE A 105 -2.49 9.22 9.71
CA ILE A 105 -1.78 8.82 10.93
C ILE A 105 -2.36 9.41 12.21
N ARG A 106 -3.20 10.45 12.12
CA ARG A 106 -3.88 11.07 13.27
C ARG A 106 -5.24 10.45 13.56
N LEU A 107 -5.65 9.44 12.80
CA LEU A 107 -6.89 8.71 13.09
C LEU A 107 -6.76 7.92 14.41
N PRO A 108 -7.88 7.71 15.13
CA PRO A 108 -7.92 6.74 16.22
C PRO A 108 -7.41 5.38 15.74
N PHE A 109 -6.67 4.68 16.59
CA PHE A 109 -5.97 3.44 16.23
C PHE A 109 -6.86 2.44 15.50
N LEU A 110 -8.09 2.19 15.99
CA LEU A 110 -9.02 1.27 15.34
C LEU A 110 -9.38 1.70 13.91
N LYS A 111 -9.64 2.99 13.67
CA LYS A 111 -9.94 3.51 12.32
C LYS A 111 -8.72 3.43 11.40
N LEU A 112 -7.53 3.71 11.93
CA LEU A 112 -6.27 3.58 11.19
C LEU A 112 -6.02 2.11 10.81
N LEU A 113 -6.18 1.19 11.77
CA LEU A 113 -6.02 -0.24 11.56
C LEU A 113 -7.01 -0.77 10.53
N SER A 114 -8.30 -0.42 10.65
CA SER A 114 -9.32 -0.81 9.66
C SER A 114 -8.99 -0.28 8.27
N PHE A 115 -8.54 0.98 8.16
CA PHE A 115 -8.13 1.54 6.87
C PHE A 115 -6.96 0.77 6.25
N ILE A 116 -5.88 0.53 7.02
CA ILE A 116 -4.70 -0.20 6.55
C ILE A 116 -5.08 -1.63 6.17
N ALA A 117 -5.89 -2.31 6.99
CA ALA A 117 -6.31 -3.67 6.74
C ALA A 117 -7.11 -3.79 5.44
N ILE A 118 -8.11 -2.92 5.22
CA ILE A 118 -8.95 -2.98 4.01
C ILE A 118 -8.12 -2.67 2.76
N ILE A 119 -7.26 -1.65 2.78
CA ILE A 119 -6.36 -1.35 1.65
C ILE A 119 -5.42 -2.52 1.36
N THR A 120 -4.79 -3.09 2.38
CA THR A 120 -3.82 -4.16 2.21
C THR A 120 -4.48 -5.44 1.71
N LEU A 121 -5.63 -5.82 2.25
CA LEU A 121 -6.40 -6.96 1.79
C LEU A 121 -6.86 -6.78 0.33
N THR A 122 -7.34 -5.59 -0.03
CA THR A 122 -7.74 -5.28 -1.41
C THR A 122 -6.55 -5.39 -2.35
N HIS A 123 -5.40 -4.86 -1.95
CA HIS A 123 -4.16 -4.95 -2.73
C HIS A 123 -3.76 -6.40 -2.99
N HIS A 124 -3.60 -7.21 -1.94
CA HIS A 124 -3.14 -8.58 -2.08
C HIS A 124 -4.15 -9.48 -2.77
N LEU A 125 -5.45 -9.24 -2.55
CA LEU A 125 -6.48 -9.99 -3.25
C LEU A 125 -6.33 -9.79 -4.76
N ILE A 126 -6.19 -8.54 -5.22
CA ILE A 126 -5.99 -8.24 -6.65
C ILE A 126 -4.67 -8.81 -7.15
N LEU A 127 -3.58 -8.60 -6.41
CA LEU A 127 -2.23 -9.09 -6.74
C LEU A 127 -2.23 -10.61 -6.98
N PHE A 128 -2.65 -11.40 -5.99
CA PHE A 128 -2.64 -12.86 -6.10
C PHE A 128 -3.70 -13.37 -7.09
N SER A 129 -4.81 -12.66 -7.27
CA SER A 129 -5.79 -13.02 -8.31
C SER A 129 -5.19 -12.92 -9.71
N LEU A 130 -4.36 -11.90 -9.96
CA LEU A 130 -3.68 -11.71 -11.24
C LEU A 130 -2.45 -12.62 -11.40
N GLU A 131 -1.73 -12.91 -10.31
CA GLU A 131 -0.55 -13.77 -10.34
C GLU A 131 -0.91 -15.23 -10.65
N TYR A 132 -1.93 -15.79 -9.99
CA TYR A 132 -2.33 -17.18 -10.19
C TYR A 132 -3.33 -17.35 -11.35
N PHE A 133 -4.22 -16.37 -11.55
CA PHE A 133 -5.22 -16.28 -12.62
C PHE A 133 -5.93 -17.59 -13.00
N LYS A 134 -6.28 -18.41 -12.00
CA LYS A 134 -6.94 -19.72 -12.17
C LYS A 134 -7.96 -19.98 -11.06
N PHE A 135 -9.15 -20.44 -11.42
CA PHE A 135 -10.20 -20.76 -10.44
C PHE A 135 -9.82 -21.91 -9.49
N ALA A 136 -9.01 -22.88 -9.97
CA ALA A 136 -8.50 -23.96 -9.14
C ALA A 136 -7.62 -23.45 -7.97
N GLU A 137 -7.03 -22.26 -8.11
CA GLU A 137 -6.15 -21.65 -7.11
C GLU A 137 -6.89 -20.73 -6.13
N ILE A 138 -8.23 -20.74 -6.08
CA ILE A 138 -8.98 -19.81 -5.23
C ILE A 138 -8.60 -19.89 -3.75
N LEU A 139 -8.38 -21.11 -3.23
CA LEU A 139 -7.93 -21.31 -1.84
C LEU A 139 -6.50 -20.80 -1.63
N THR A 140 -5.63 -21.00 -2.62
CA THR A 140 -4.26 -20.46 -2.62
C THR A 140 -4.28 -18.93 -2.59
N ILE A 141 -5.09 -18.30 -3.46
CA ILE A 141 -5.27 -16.84 -3.53
C ILE A 141 -5.74 -16.30 -2.17
N LEU A 142 -6.77 -16.89 -1.58
CA LEU A 142 -7.33 -16.43 -0.29
C LEU A 142 -6.33 -16.60 0.86
N SER A 143 -5.68 -17.77 0.96
CA SER A 143 -4.69 -18.04 2.01
C SER A 143 -3.47 -17.12 1.89
N ARG A 144 -2.91 -16.95 0.69
CA ARG A 144 -1.81 -16.02 0.39
C ARG A 144 -2.20 -14.58 0.72
N THR A 145 -3.42 -14.18 0.35
CA THR A 145 -3.95 -12.84 0.65
C THR A 145 -3.97 -12.58 2.15
N ILE A 146 -4.54 -13.49 2.95
CA ILE A 146 -4.67 -13.31 4.40
C ILE A 146 -3.29 -13.32 5.06
N LEU A 147 -2.49 -14.35 4.80
CA LEU A 147 -1.20 -14.53 5.45
C LEU A 147 -0.24 -13.38 5.14
N THR A 148 -0.11 -13.00 3.86
CA THR A 148 0.79 -11.90 3.45
C THR A 148 0.30 -10.54 3.94
N SER A 149 -1.03 -10.35 4.03
CA SER A 149 -1.61 -9.13 4.58
C SER A 149 -1.24 -8.93 6.04
N ILE A 150 -1.26 -9.97 6.86
CA ILE A 150 -0.91 -9.86 8.30
C ILE A 150 0.48 -9.24 8.46
N PHE A 151 1.49 -9.79 7.79
CA PHE A 151 2.87 -9.28 7.87
C PHE A 151 3.02 -7.88 7.30
N THR A 152 2.34 -7.60 6.17
CA THR A 152 2.39 -6.28 5.54
C THR A 152 1.73 -5.21 6.42
N ILE A 153 0.58 -5.51 7.06
CA ILE A 153 -0.09 -4.62 8.00
C ILE A 153 0.81 -4.33 9.19
N ILE A 154 1.45 -5.35 9.76
CA ILE A 154 2.39 -5.19 10.88
C ILE A 154 3.53 -4.22 10.48
N LEU A 155 4.19 -4.45 9.34
CA LEU A 155 5.28 -3.59 8.87
C LEU A 155 4.82 -2.15 8.57
N ILE A 156 3.62 -1.98 8.01
CA ILE A 156 3.05 -0.65 7.77
C ILE A 156 2.83 0.08 9.09
N ILE A 157 2.26 -0.57 10.11
CA ILE A 157 2.04 0.04 11.42
C ILE A 157 3.37 0.47 12.05
N PHE A 158 4.38 -0.41 12.06
CA PHE A 158 5.72 -0.07 12.55
C PHE A 158 6.32 1.11 11.79
N SER A 159 6.22 1.11 10.47
CA SER A 159 6.73 2.20 9.62
C SER A 159 6.04 3.52 9.92
N LEU A 160 4.72 3.51 10.13
CA LEU A 160 3.96 4.71 10.52
C LEU A 160 4.40 5.24 11.88
N LEU A 161 4.60 4.37 12.88
CA LEU A 161 5.07 4.78 14.22
C LEU A 161 6.44 5.47 14.14
N LEU A 162 7.37 4.92 13.34
CA LEU A 162 8.68 5.53 13.10
C LEU A 162 8.58 6.89 12.42
N LEU A 163 7.70 7.02 11.42
CA LEU A 163 7.46 8.28 10.72
C LEU A 163 6.80 9.36 11.60
N ASN A 164 6.02 8.96 12.61
CA ASN A 164 5.37 9.89 13.53
C ASN A 164 6.33 10.45 14.59
N LYS A 165 7.30 9.65 15.05
CA LYS A 165 8.24 10.02 16.12
C LYS A 165 9.20 11.16 15.74
N ASN A 166 9.35 11.46 14.45
CA ASN A 166 10.20 12.53 13.93
C ASN A 166 9.48 13.90 13.81
N LYS A 167 8.41 14.12 14.58
CA LYS A 167 7.70 15.40 14.75
C LYS A 167 7.26 15.57 16.19
#